data_AF-A0A2S1ERM5-F1
#
_entry.id   AF-A0A2S1ERM5-F1
#
_cell.length_a   1.000
_cell.length_b   1.000
_cell.length_c   1.000
_cell.angle_alpha   90.00
_cell.angle_beta   90.00
_cell.angle_gamma   90.00
#
_symmetry.space_group_name_H-M   'P 1'
#
loop_
_entity.id
_entity.type
_entity.pdbx_description
1 polymer ?
#
loop_
_entity_poly.entity_id
_entity_poly.type
_entity_poly.pdbx_seq_one_letter_code
_entity_poly.pdbx_strand_id
1 'polypeptide(L)'
;MIKKDYNLGLDIGATSVGFAGIDEQYDPIKLKGKTVVGVNLFEEGQTAADRRGFRTTRQRLNRRKWRLSLLEEFFDPYITPVDPTFFARLKESNLSPKDNNKNFSGSLLFPDITDQKFSEEYPTIYHLRYALMTENKKFDLRAIFLAIHHMIKYRGNFLNSTPVAHFDTSKIDFAGDFNELNNLCLNEDPNNIFEINLQNVKEISDILLDHSIKKFDKQKQVAKLLLTSQDNKELDK
;
A
#
# COMPACT_ATOMS: atom_id res chain seq x y z
N MET A 1 69.00 4.42 13.23
CA MET A 1 68.29 4.79 11.98
C MET A 1 67.70 6.17 12.21
N ILE A 2 68.11 7.18 11.44
CA ILE A 2 67.65 8.57 11.63
C ILE A 2 66.16 8.62 11.32
N LYS A 3 65.36 9.03 12.30
CA LYS A 3 63.94 9.31 12.11
C LYS A 3 63.85 10.58 11.27
N LYS A 4 63.33 10.45 10.05
CA LYS A 4 63.06 11.59 9.16
C LYS A 4 61.57 11.88 9.20
N ASP A 5 61.24 13.15 9.42
CA ASP A 5 59.86 13.62 9.33
C ASP A 5 59.45 13.68 7.85
N TYR A 6 58.16 13.46 7.60
CA TYR A 6 57.58 13.44 6.25
C TYR A 6 56.12 13.90 6.31
N ASN A 7 55.63 14.42 5.19
CA ASN A 7 54.24 14.81 4.99
C ASN A 7 53.54 13.81 4.07
N LEU A 8 52.26 13.53 4.32
CA LEU A 8 51.43 12.64 3.50
C LEU A 8 50.20 13.40 3.00
N GLY A 9 50.12 13.58 1.69
CA GLY A 9 48.89 14.04 1.02
C GLY A 9 47.96 12.86 0.76
N LEU A 10 46.68 13.04 1.05
CA LEU A 10 45.61 12.08 0.76
C LEU A 10 44.52 12.76 -0.05
N ASP A 11 44.13 12.16 -1.16
CA ASP A 11 43.00 12.58 -1.99
C ASP A 11 41.92 11.50 -1.92
N ILE A 12 40.86 11.75 -1.15
CA ILE A 12 39.83 10.75 -0.82
C ILE A 12 38.61 10.99 -1.70
N GLY A 13 38.49 10.20 -2.76
CA GLY A 13 37.34 10.15 -3.66
C GLY A 13 36.33 9.04 -3.29
N ALA A 14 35.23 8.99 -4.04
CA ALA A 14 34.16 8.02 -3.82
C ALA A 14 34.54 6.56 -4.16
N THR A 15 35.55 6.38 -5.02
CA THR A 15 36.02 5.07 -5.52
C THR A 15 37.54 4.93 -5.48
N SER A 16 38.23 5.95 -4.97
CA SER A 16 39.69 5.96 -4.93
C SER A 16 40.22 6.76 -3.75
N VAL A 17 41.38 6.36 -3.24
CA VAL A 17 42.17 7.15 -2.29
C VAL A 17 43.58 7.29 -2.86
N GLY A 18 43.89 8.47 -3.40
CA GLY A 18 45.23 8.86 -3.80
C GLY A 18 46.09 9.16 -2.58
N PHE A 19 47.38 8.83 -2.64
CA PHE A 19 48.35 9.19 -1.61
C PHE A 19 49.69 9.58 -2.21
N ALA A 20 50.35 10.56 -1.60
CA ALA A 20 51.70 10.99 -1.95
C ALA A 20 52.47 11.42 -0.69
N GLY A 21 53.65 10.87 -0.48
CA GLY A 21 54.55 11.22 0.62
C GLY A 21 55.69 12.12 0.13
N ILE A 22 55.93 13.22 0.84
CA ILE A 22 57.02 14.17 0.57
C ILE A 22 57.81 14.47 1.84
N ASP A 23 59.08 14.85 1.72
CA ASP A 23 59.88 15.34 2.84
C ASP A 23 59.71 16.86 3.06
N GLU A 24 60.49 17.45 3.96
CA GLU A 24 60.47 18.89 4.25
C GLU A 24 60.98 19.76 3.08
N GLN A 25 61.72 19.17 2.15
CA GLN A 25 62.21 19.83 0.94
C GLN A 25 61.23 19.71 -0.23
N TYR A 26 60.03 19.14 0.02
CA TYR A 26 59.00 18.84 -0.96
C TYR A 26 59.40 17.75 -1.99
N ASP A 27 60.43 16.97 -1.68
CA ASP A 27 60.86 15.87 -2.54
C ASP A 27 60.09 14.58 -2.20
N PRO A 28 59.73 13.75 -3.21
CA PRO A 28 59.03 12.49 -2.96
C PRO A 28 59.86 11.51 -2.12
N ILE A 29 59.28 11.03 -1.02
CA ILE A 29 59.96 10.05 -0.17
C ILE A 29 59.98 8.67 -0.85
N LYS A 30 61.03 7.90 -0.56
CA LYS A 30 61.16 6.50 -1.01
C LYS A 30 61.12 5.55 0.17
N LEU A 31 60.26 4.54 0.09
CA LEU A 31 60.19 3.44 1.03
C LEU A 31 60.60 2.15 0.32
N LYS A 32 61.65 1.48 0.81
CA LYS A 32 62.17 0.23 0.23
C LYS A 32 62.41 0.30 -1.29
N GLY A 33 62.96 1.42 -1.75
CA GLY A 33 63.28 1.65 -3.17
C GLY A 33 62.10 2.10 -4.05
N LYS A 34 60.89 2.22 -3.51
CA LYS A 34 59.71 2.70 -4.24
C LYS A 34 59.30 4.08 -3.76
N THR A 35 58.94 4.97 -4.69
CA THR A 35 58.36 6.28 -4.36
C THR A 35 57.02 6.06 -3.67
N VAL A 36 56.78 6.79 -2.58
CA VAL A 36 55.51 6.73 -1.84
C VAL A 36 54.48 7.61 -2.55
N VAL A 37 54.03 7.15 -3.72
CA VAL A 37 52.93 7.75 -4.50
C VAL A 37 52.09 6.61 -5.05
N GLY A 38 50.77 6.73 -4.95
CA GLY A 38 49.87 5.71 -5.49
C GLY A 38 48.40 6.08 -5.32
N VAL A 39 47.54 5.20 -5.79
CA VAL A 39 46.09 5.30 -5.66
C VAL A 39 45.58 3.93 -5.26
N ASN A 40 44.74 3.88 -4.22
CA ASN A 40 43.96 2.70 -3.87
C ASN A 40 42.58 2.81 -4.54
N LEU A 41 42.13 1.79 -5.29
CA LEU A 41 40.84 1.77 -5.97
C LEU A 41 39.88 0.80 -5.27
N PHE A 42 38.62 1.18 -5.12
CA PHE A 42 37.57 0.36 -4.49
C PHE A 42 36.19 0.63 -5.10
N GLU A 43 35.23 -0.26 -4.84
CA GLU A 43 33.84 -0.08 -5.27
C GLU A 43 33.15 1.00 -4.42
N GLU A 44 32.31 1.81 -5.05
CA GLU A 44 31.55 2.87 -4.37
C GLU A 44 30.67 2.29 -3.26
N GLY A 45 30.59 3.03 -2.14
CA GLY A 45 29.76 2.65 -1.01
C GLY A 45 28.27 2.60 -1.38
N GLN A 46 27.66 1.43 -1.30
CA GLN A 46 26.23 1.27 -1.55
C GLN A 46 25.39 1.81 -0.39
N THR A 47 24.37 2.61 -0.69
CA THR A 47 23.44 3.10 0.33
C THR A 47 22.64 1.96 0.95
N ALA A 48 22.24 2.09 2.22
CA ALA A 48 21.44 1.08 2.92
C ALA A 48 19.94 1.07 2.52
N ALA A 49 19.54 1.85 1.51
CA ALA A 49 18.14 2.01 1.11
C ALA A 49 17.52 0.70 0.63
N ASP A 50 18.21 -0.03 -0.26
CA ASP A 50 17.70 -1.30 -0.80
C ASP A 50 17.59 -2.37 0.27
N ARG A 51 18.59 -2.44 1.17
CA ARG A 51 18.58 -3.34 2.32
C ARG A 51 17.38 -3.07 3.25
N ARG A 52 17.01 -1.80 3.42
CA ARG A 52 15.78 -1.41 4.16
C ARG A 52 14.54 -1.94 3.45
N GLY A 53 14.45 -1.83 2.12
CA GLY A 53 13.34 -2.36 1.32
C GLY A 53 13.15 -3.88 1.48
N PHE A 54 14.24 -4.66 1.36
CA PHE A 54 14.20 -6.12 1.54
C PHE A 54 13.77 -6.52 2.97
N ARG A 55 14.29 -5.82 3.98
CA ARG A 55 13.95 -6.09 5.39
C ARG A 55 12.46 -5.85 5.66
N THR A 56 11.94 -4.70 5.23
CA THR A 56 10.52 -4.36 5.40
C THR A 56 9.62 -5.37 4.69
N THR A 57 9.98 -5.79 3.48
CA THR A 57 9.22 -6.79 2.73
C THR A 57 9.19 -8.14 3.44
N ARG A 58 10.33 -8.61 3.95
CA ARG A 58 10.43 -9.87 4.71
C ARG A 58 9.55 -9.84 5.96
N GLN A 59 9.63 -8.76 6.74
CA GLN A 59 8.79 -8.61 7.94
C GLN A 59 7.30 -8.58 7.60
N ARG A 60 6.91 -7.87 6.53
CA ARG A 60 5.52 -7.84 6.04
C ARG A 60 5.01 -9.23 5.68
N LEU A 61 5.80 -10.02 4.95
CA LEU A 61 5.43 -11.39 4.56
C LEU A 61 5.30 -12.31 5.79
N ASN A 62 6.23 -12.22 6.74
CA ASN A 62 6.18 -13.01 7.98
C ASN A 62 4.94 -12.68 8.81
N ARG A 63 4.64 -11.38 9.01
CA ARG A 63 3.43 -10.96 9.75
C ARG A 63 2.15 -11.36 9.02
N ARG A 64 2.13 -11.31 7.68
CA ARG A 64 0.99 -11.81 6.89
C ARG A 64 0.79 -13.31 7.13
N LYS A 65 1.85 -14.12 7.07
CA LYS A 65 1.79 -15.56 7.35
C LYS A 65 1.28 -15.84 8.76
N TRP A 66 1.81 -15.11 9.75
CA TRP A 66 1.37 -15.23 11.15
C TRP A 66 -0.13 -14.93 11.32
N ARG A 67 -0.65 -13.84 10.72
CA ARG A 67 -2.10 -13.55 10.77
C ARG A 67 -2.96 -14.67 10.20
N LEU A 68 -2.55 -15.27 9.09
CA LEU A 68 -3.31 -16.35 8.46
C LEU A 68 -3.24 -17.63 9.30
N SER A 69 -2.10 -17.91 9.92
CA SER A 69 -1.95 -19.02 10.87
C SER A 69 -2.88 -18.88 12.08
N LEU A 70 -3.02 -17.67 12.64
CA LEU A 70 -3.97 -17.43 13.74
C LEU A 70 -5.42 -17.64 13.31
N LEU A 71 -5.76 -17.27 12.07
CA LEU A 71 -7.08 -17.53 11.51
C LEU A 71 -7.32 -19.03 11.33
N GLU A 72 -6.35 -19.77 10.80
CA GLU A 72 -6.42 -21.24 10.69
C GLU A 72 -6.64 -21.86 12.07
N GLU A 73 -5.84 -21.50 13.08
CA GLU A 73 -5.95 -21.98 14.46
C GLU A 73 -7.34 -21.71 15.07
N PHE A 74 -7.90 -20.53 14.82
CA PHE A 74 -9.24 -20.18 15.29
C PHE A 74 -10.34 -21.04 14.64
N PHE A 75 -10.22 -21.35 13.35
CA PHE A 75 -11.20 -22.15 12.60
C PHE A 75 -11.00 -23.66 12.73
N ASP A 76 -9.81 -24.12 13.11
CA ASP A 76 -9.44 -25.53 13.23
C ASP A 76 -10.44 -26.40 14.00
N PRO A 77 -10.85 -26.05 15.23
CA PRO A 77 -11.80 -26.89 15.99
C PRO A 77 -13.19 -26.99 15.34
N TYR A 78 -13.54 -26.08 14.44
CA TYR A 78 -14.85 -26.02 13.79
C TYR A 78 -14.84 -26.65 12.39
N ILE A 79 -13.74 -26.48 11.63
CA ILE A 79 -13.61 -27.06 10.30
C ILE A 79 -13.22 -28.53 10.37
N THR A 80 -12.36 -28.93 11.30
CA THR A 80 -11.88 -30.31 11.41
C THR A 80 -13.01 -31.36 11.51
N PRO A 81 -14.10 -31.14 12.28
CA PRO A 81 -15.24 -32.07 12.28
C PRO A 81 -15.98 -32.18 10.95
N VAL A 82 -15.95 -31.13 10.12
CA VAL A 82 -16.60 -31.10 8.80
C VAL A 82 -15.69 -31.67 7.73
N ASP A 83 -14.41 -31.29 7.76
CA ASP A 83 -13.41 -31.66 6.77
C ASP A 83 -12.00 -31.67 7.40
N PRO A 84 -11.56 -32.82 7.95
CA PRO A 84 -10.30 -32.94 8.67
C PRO A 84 -9.04 -32.61 7.86
N THR A 85 -9.14 -32.66 6.53
CA THR A 85 -7.97 -32.49 5.64
C THR A 85 -8.00 -31.16 4.88
N PHE A 86 -8.97 -30.28 5.15
CA PHE A 86 -9.14 -28.99 4.46
C PHE A 86 -7.86 -28.13 4.49
N PHE A 87 -7.30 -27.88 5.68
CA PHE A 87 -6.09 -27.04 5.81
C PHE A 87 -4.84 -27.71 5.22
N ALA A 88 -4.75 -29.05 5.27
CA ALA A 88 -3.66 -29.78 4.65
C ALA A 88 -3.68 -29.61 3.12
N ARG A 89 -4.87 -29.76 2.49
CA ARG A 89 -5.06 -29.52 1.06
C ARG A 89 -4.73 -28.08 0.66
N LEU A 90 -5.13 -27.09 1.48
CA LEU A 90 -4.81 -25.69 1.22
C LEU A 90 -3.29 -25.42 1.24
N LYS A 91 -2.57 -26.03 2.18
CA LYS A 91 -1.10 -25.92 2.29
C LYS A 91 -0.37 -26.55 1.10
N GLU A 92 -0.88 -27.65 0.57
CA GLU A 92 -0.31 -28.37 -0.58
C GLU A 92 -0.77 -27.83 -1.95
N SER A 93 -1.63 -26.80 -1.98
CA SER A 93 -2.20 -26.26 -3.22
C SER A 93 -1.17 -25.76 -4.24
N ASN A 94 0.02 -25.35 -3.77
CA ASN A 94 1.12 -24.91 -4.62
C ASN A 94 2.01 -26.04 -5.13
N LEU A 95 1.85 -27.27 -4.63
CA LEU A 95 2.64 -28.42 -5.08
C LEU A 95 2.16 -28.90 -6.45
N SER A 96 3.11 -29.31 -7.30
CA SER A 96 2.79 -29.85 -8.62
C SER A 96 2.02 -31.18 -8.49
N PRO A 97 1.05 -31.47 -9.38
CA PRO A 97 0.45 -32.81 -9.48
C PRO A 97 1.46 -33.94 -9.71
N LYS A 98 2.66 -33.62 -10.21
CA LYS A 98 3.75 -34.58 -10.44
C LYS A 98 4.75 -34.66 -9.28
N ASP A 99 4.53 -33.91 -8.20
CA ASP A 99 5.41 -33.96 -7.02
C ASP A 99 5.08 -35.22 -6.20
N ASN A 100 6.10 -36.02 -5.90
CA ASN A 100 5.95 -37.23 -5.10
C ASN A 100 5.49 -36.95 -3.67
N ASN A 101 5.69 -35.72 -3.18
CA ASN A 101 5.25 -35.29 -1.85
C ASN A 101 3.80 -34.78 -1.81
N LYS A 102 3.12 -34.70 -2.96
CA LYS A 102 1.74 -34.22 -3.02
C LYS A 102 0.78 -35.34 -2.62
N ASN A 103 0.12 -35.16 -1.50
CA ASN A 103 -0.78 -36.18 -0.92
C ASN A 103 -2.21 -36.03 -1.44
N PHE A 104 -2.59 -34.83 -1.89
CA PHE A 104 -3.95 -34.51 -2.32
C PHE A 104 -4.02 -34.13 -3.80
N SER A 105 -4.96 -34.73 -4.53
CA SER A 105 -5.20 -34.48 -5.95
C SER A 105 -6.69 -34.27 -6.22
N GLY A 106 -7.04 -33.72 -7.40
CA GLY A 106 -8.41 -33.40 -7.75
C GLY A 106 -8.89 -32.07 -7.13
N SER A 107 -10.11 -32.06 -6.60
CA SER A 107 -10.70 -30.88 -5.95
C SER A 107 -10.12 -30.69 -4.56
N LEU A 108 -9.44 -29.57 -4.34
CA LEU A 108 -8.72 -29.27 -3.10
C LEU A 108 -9.58 -28.52 -2.09
N LEU A 109 -10.48 -27.66 -2.55
CA LEU A 109 -11.31 -26.84 -1.66
C LEU A 109 -12.53 -27.63 -1.19
N PHE A 110 -13.25 -28.21 -2.15
CA PHE A 110 -14.53 -28.90 -1.93
C PHE A 110 -14.58 -30.24 -2.69
N PRO A 111 -13.99 -31.31 -2.13
CA PRO A 111 -14.02 -32.64 -2.76
C PRO A 111 -15.43 -33.22 -2.99
N ASP A 112 -16.37 -32.86 -2.13
CA ASP A 112 -17.76 -33.34 -2.09
C ASP A 112 -18.65 -32.79 -3.21
N ILE A 113 -18.45 -31.54 -3.62
CA ILE A 113 -19.21 -30.89 -4.72
C ILE A 113 -18.36 -30.56 -5.94
N THR A 114 -17.03 -30.68 -5.83
CA THR A 114 -15.98 -30.24 -6.76
C THR A 114 -15.70 -28.73 -6.76
N ASP A 115 -14.42 -28.39 -6.93
CA ASP A 115 -13.95 -26.98 -7.01
C ASP A 115 -14.54 -26.27 -8.24
N GLN A 116 -14.85 -27.02 -9.30
CA GLN A 116 -15.48 -26.48 -10.50
C GLN A 116 -16.88 -25.95 -10.20
N LYS A 117 -17.76 -26.74 -9.58
CA LYS A 117 -19.12 -26.28 -9.24
C LYS A 117 -19.09 -25.09 -8.28
N PHE A 118 -18.17 -25.12 -7.31
CA PHE A 118 -17.97 -23.98 -6.42
C PHE A 118 -17.57 -22.70 -7.18
N SER A 119 -16.72 -22.82 -8.20
CA SER A 119 -16.31 -21.70 -9.04
C SER A 119 -17.41 -21.24 -10.02
N GLU A 120 -18.31 -22.14 -10.44
CA GLU A 120 -19.48 -21.80 -11.25
C GLU A 120 -20.50 -20.98 -10.44
N GLU A 121 -20.77 -21.38 -9.18
CA GLU A 121 -21.63 -20.63 -8.27
C GLU A 121 -21.00 -19.29 -7.85
N TYR A 122 -19.68 -19.31 -7.59
CA TYR A 122 -18.92 -18.13 -7.17
C TYR A 122 -17.71 -17.88 -8.10
N PRO A 123 -17.91 -17.23 -9.26
CA PRO A 123 -16.84 -17.00 -10.25
C PRO A 123 -15.62 -16.26 -9.71
N THR A 124 -15.82 -15.45 -8.66
CA THR A 124 -14.72 -14.81 -7.93
C THR A 124 -15.00 -14.84 -6.44
N ILE A 125 -13.94 -14.69 -5.64
CA ILE A 125 -14.05 -14.54 -4.18
C ILE A 125 -14.96 -13.37 -3.76
N TYR A 126 -15.17 -12.38 -4.64
CA TYR A 126 -16.07 -11.26 -4.37
C TYR A 126 -17.54 -11.63 -4.50
N HIS A 127 -17.90 -12.57 -5.39
CA HIS A 127 -19.26 -13.13 -5.47
C HIS A 127 -19.59 -13.89 -4.18
N LEU A 128 -18.66 -14.70 -3.68
CA LEU A 128 -18.82 -15.37 -2.38
C LEU A 128 -18.99 -14.37 -1.23
N ARG A 129 -18.15 -13.33 -1.18
CA ARG A 129 -18.27 -12.28 -0.15
C ARG A 129 -19.60 -11.55 -0.22
N TYR A 130 -20.08 -11.24 -1.43
CA TYR A 130 -21.37 -10.60 -1.63
C TYR A 130 -22.52 -11.50 -1.17
N ALA A 131 -22.54 -12.76 -1.59
CA ALA A 131 -23.53 -13.74 -1.16
C ALA A 131 -23.58 -13.90 0.36
N LEU A 132 -22.42 -13.98 1.02
CA LEU A 132 -22.32 -14.04 2.49
C LEU A 132 -22.89 -12.80 3.20
N MET A 133 -22.95 -11.64 2.52
CA MET A 133 -23.47 -10.40 3.09
C MET A 133 -24.97 -10.20 2.82
N THR A 134 -25.51 -10.77 1.74
CA THR A 134 -26.86 -10.47 1.25
C THR A 134 -27.83 -11.64 1.34
N GLU A 135 -27.36 -12.88 1.25
CA GLU A 135 -28.21 -14.06 1.28
C GLU A 135 -28.45 -14.54 2.72
N ASN A 136 -29.72 -14.76 3.06
CA ASN A 136 -30.09 -15.32 4.35
C ASN A 136 -30.18 -16.85 4.29
N LYS A 137 -29.02 -17.52 4.15
CA LYS A 137 -28.90 -18.98 4.16
C LYS A 137 -27.73 -19.44 5.03
N LYS A 138 -27.74 -20.72 5.41
CA LYS A 138 -26.59 -21.33 6.10
C LYS A 138 -25.51 -21.70 5.07
N PHE A 139 -24.35 -21.07 5.17
CA PHE A 139 -23.20 -21.34 4.30
C PHE A 139 -22.30 -22.45 4.87
N ASP A 140 -21.53 -23.08 3.98
CA ASP A 140 -20.44 -23.97 4.37
C ASP A 140 -19.35 -23.19 5.12
N LEU A 141 -18.89 -23.74 6.24
CA LEU A 141 -17.86 -23.13 7.06
C LEU A 141 -16.53 -22.94 6.33
N ARG A 142 -16.18 -23.86 5.41
CA ARG A 142 -15.01 -23.75 4.53
C ARG A 142 -15.10 -22.52 3.63
N ALA A 143 -16.29 -22.23 3.09
CA ALA A 143 -16.54 -21.05 2.26
C ALA A 143 -16.45 -19.75 3.07
N ILE A 144 -17.01 -19.74 4.28
CA ILE A 144 -16.88 -18.62 5.22
C ILE A 144 -15.39 -18.36 5.53
N PHE A 145 -14.63 -19.41 5.82
CA PHE A 145 -13.19 -19.30 6.06
C PHE A 145 -12.47 -18.70 4.85
N LEU A 146 -12.74 -19.16 3.62
CA LEU A 146 -12.08 -18.63 2.42
C LEU A 146 -12.35 -17.12 2.23
N ALA A 147 -13.57 -16.66 2.49
CA ALA A 147 -13.94 -15.25 2.40
C ALA A 147 -13.18 -14.40 3.44
N ILE A 148 -13.15 -14.83 4.70
CA ILE A 148 -12.44 -14.13 5.78
C ILE A 148 -10.92 -14.16 5.56
N HIS A 149 -10.38 -15.32 5.17
CA HIS A 149 -8.97 -15.50 4.84
C HIS A 149 -8.54 -14.52 3.74
N HIS A 150 -9.35 -14.35 2.69
CA HIS A 150 -9.11 -13.37 1.64
C HIS A 150 -9.06 -11.93 2.19
N MET A 151 -10.04 -11.54 3.03
CA MET A 151 -10.09 -10.20 3.65
C MET A 151 -8.88 -9.93 4.55
N ILE A 152 -8.43 -10.90 5.35
CA ILE A 152 -7.27 -10.73 6.24
C ILE A 152 -5.95 -10.71 5.46
N LYS A 153 -5.85 -11.51 4.39
CA LYS A 153 -4.67 -11.56 3.51
C LYS A 153 -4.49 -10.25 2.73
N TYR A 154 -5.59 -9.71 2.21
CA TYR A 154 -5.65 -8.51 1.36
C TYR A 154 -6.43 -7.36 2.02
N ARG A 155 -6.09 -7.06 3.28
CA ARG A 155 -6.81 -6.15 4.19
C ARG A 155 -6.77 -4.64 3.88
N GLY A 156 -6.32 -4.24 2.68
CA GLY A 156 -6.17 -2.81 2.34
C GLY A 156 -5.11 -2.06 3.14
N ASN A 157 -5.19 -0.72 3.10
CA ASN A 157 -4.32 0.20 3.85
C ASN A 157 -5.01 0.70 5.13
N PHE A 158 -4.24 1.28 6.05
CA PHE A 158 -4.69 1.80 7.34
C PHE A 158 -4.28 3.27 7.49
N LEU A 159 -4.45 4.06 6.42
CA LEU A 159 -4.01 5.46 6.38
C LEU A 159 -4.97 6.41 7.10
N ASN A 160 -6.26 6.09 7.10
CA ASN A 160 -7.30 6.90 7.75
C ASN A 160 -7.65 6.33 9.13
N SER A 161 -7.73 7.18 10.14
CA SER A 161 -8.17 6.82 11.49
C SER A 161 -9.69 6.90 11.69
N THR A 162 -10.41 7.48 10.73
CA THR A 162 -11.86 7.63 10.80
C THR A 162 -12.55 6.26 10.85
N PRO A 163 -13.46 6.02 11.81
CA PRO A 163 -14.20 4.76 11.87
C PRO A 163 -14.98 4.47 10.59
N VAL A 164 -15.04 3.20 10.19
CA VAL A 164 -15.75 2.74 8.97
C VAL A 164 -17.23 3.15 8.98
N ALA A 165 -17.86 3.23 10.15
CA ALA A 165 -19.25 3.64 10.31
C ALA A 165 -19.56 5.06 9.77
N HIS A 166 -18.54 5.92 9.64
CA HIS A 166 -18.69 7.26 9.07
C HIS A 166 -18.50 7.30 7.54
N PHE A 167 -18.07 6.20 6.92
CA PHE A 167 -17.92 6.09 5.47
C PHE A 167 -19.16 5.44 4.85
N ASP A 168 -20.32 6.07 5.03
CA ASP A 168 -21.54 5.66 4.35
C ASP A 168 -21.73 6.48 3.08
N THR A 169 -21.28 5.92 1.95
CA THR A 169 -21.40 6.58 0.63
C THR A 169 -22.85 6.68 0.16
N SER A 170 -23.80 5.95 0.77
CA SER A 170 -25.22 6.06 0.43
C SER A 170 -25.89 7.32 0.98
N LYS A 171 -25.16 8.11 1.78
CA LYS A 171 -25.66 9.32 2.46
C LYS A 171 -25.04 10.63 1.98
N ILE A 172 -24.35 10.65 0.83
CA ILE A 172 -23.83 11.92 0.31
C ILE A 172 -25.00 12.72 -0.29
N ASP A 173 -25.57 13.61 0.51
CA ASP A 173 -26.60 14.56 0.08
C ASP A 173 -25.96 15.93 -0.17
N PHE A 174 -25.37 16.10 -1.35
CA PHE A 174 -24.74 17.36 -1.73
C PHE A 174 -25.69 18.56 -1.63
N ALA A 175 -27.00 18.37 -1.86
CA ALA A 175 -27.97 19.46 -1.78
C ALA A 175 -28.21 19.89 -0.34
N GLY A 176 -28.41 18.91 0.56
CA GLY A 176 -28.50 19.14 2.00
C GLY A 176 -27.23 19.78 2.56
N ASP A 177 -26.07 19.21 2.24
CA ASP A 177 -24.76 19.68 2.73
C ASP A 177 -24.46 21.10 2.25
N PHE A 178 -24.75 21.44 0.99
CA PHE A 178 -24.51 22.79 0.47
C PHE A 178 -25.47 23.82 1.06
N ASN A 179 -26.73 23.44 1.29
CA ASN A 179 -27.69 24.31 1.96
C ASN A 179 -27.28 24.55 3.43
N GLU A 180 -26.81 23.52 4.13
CA GLU A 180 -26.27 23.67 5.48
C GLU A 180 -25.06 24.61 5.50
N LEU A 181 -24.13 24.47 4.55
CA LEU A 181 -22.99 25.38 4.40
C LEU A 181 -23.44 26.82 4.15
N ASN A 182 -24.42 27.06 3.27
CA ASN A 182 -24.96 28.41 3.05
C ASN A 182 -25.55 29.01 4.33
N ASN A 183 -26.34 28.23 5.09
CA ASN A 183 -26.91 28.68 6.35
C ASN A 183 -25.83 28.99 7.41
N LEU A 184 -24.79 28.16 7.52
CA LEU A 184 -23.66 28.43 8.42
C LEU A 184 -22.90 29.69 8.01
N CYS A 185 -22.66 29.88 6.72
CA CYS A 185 -22.01 31.08 6.18
C CYS A 185 -22.81 32.37 6.45
N LEU A 186 -24.14 32.33 6.37
CA LEU A 186 -25.02 33.46 6.70
C LEU A 186 -25.10 33.74 8.20
N ASN A 187 -25.06 32.69 9.04
CA ASN A 187 -25.09 32.84 10.49
C ASN A 187 -23.80 33.48 11.04
N GLU A 188 -22.65 33.18 10.44
CA GLU A 188 -21.35 33.76 10.83
C GLU A 188 -21.20 35.21 10.34
N ASP A 189 -21.67 35.52 9.12
CA ASP A 189 -21.69 36.88 8.58
C ASP A 189 -23.00 37.17 7.84
N PRO A 190 -23.92 37.96 8.43
CA PRO A 190 -25.19 38.32 7.79
C PRO A 190 -25.04 39.13 6.51
N ASN A 191 -23.88 39.75 6.27
CA ASN A 191 -23.59 40.48 5.03
C ASN A 191 -22.80 39.62 4.02
N ASN A 192 -22.67 38.32 4.28
CA ASN A 192 -21.91 37.44 3.41
C ASN A 192 -22.53 37.39 2.01
N ILE A 193 -21.70 37.67 1.01
CA ILE A 193 -22.06 37.65 -0.42
C ILE A 193 -21.84 36.24 -1.01
N PHE A 194 -21.13 35.37 -0.29
CA PHE A 194 -20.87 34.00 -0.70
C PHE A 194 -22.12 33.14 -0.49
N GLU A 195 -22.67 32.64 -1.59
CA GLU A 195 -23.75 31.64 -1.60
C GLU A 195 -23.42 30.56 -2.63
N ILE A 196 -23.45 29.31 -2.19
CA ILE A 196 -23.31 28.15 -3.07
C ILE A 196 -24.57 28.02 -3.92
N ASN A 197 -24.41 27.96 -5.24
CA ASN A 197 -25.51 27.84 -6.17
C ASN A 197 -26.13 26.43 -6.11
N LEU A 198 -27.31 26.33 -5.48
CA LEU A 198 -28.03 25.08 -5.32
C LEU A 198 -28.60 24.51 -6.64
N GLN A 199 -28.68 25.30 -7.72
CA GLN A 199 -29.12 24.82 -9.03
C GLN A 199 -28.06 23.94 -9.71
N ASN A 200 -26.78 24.22 -9.43
CA ASN A 200 -25.64 23.53 -10.05
C ASN A 200 -25.20 22.28 -9.28
N VAL A 201 -25.90 21.90 -8.19
CA VAL A 201 -25.51 20.80 -7.30
C VAL A 201 -25.27 19.50 -8.07
N LYS A 202 -26.14 19.17 -9.03
CA LYS A 202 -26.01 17.93 -9.81
C LYS A 202 -24.74 17.93 -10.66
N GLU A 203 -24.47 19.02 -11.36
CA GLU A 203 -23.27 19.15 -12.21
C GLU A 203 -21.99 19.14 -11.36
N ILE A 204 -22.00 19.82 -10.21
CA ILE A 204 -20.89 19.81 -9.25
C ILE A 204 -20.66 18.39 -8.71
N SER A 205 -21.72 17.69 -8.32
CA SER A 205 -21.66 16.30 -7.85
C SER A 205 -21.04 15.39 -8.92
N ASP A 206 -21.50 15.49 -10.17
CA ASP A 206 -20.98 14.69 -11.29
C ASP A 206 -19.46 14.93 -11.48
N ILE A 207 -19.00 16.19 -11.44
CA ILE A 207 -17.57 16.54 -11.52
C ILE A 207 -16.79 15.98 -10.32
N LEU A 208 -17.33 16.11 -9.10
CA LEU A 208 -16.67 15.64 -7.88
C LEU A 208 -16.55 14.12 -7.83
N LEU A 209 -17.54 13.39 -8.36
CA LEU A 209 -17.57 11.93 -8.40
C LEU A 209 -16.86 11.33 -9.62
N ASP A 210 -16.53 12.12 -10.65
CA ASP A 210 -15.84 11.61 -11.84
C ASP A 210 -14.38 11.18 -11.55
N HIS A 211 -14.09 9.89 -11.67
CA HIS A 211 -12.76 9.34 -11.43
C HIS A 211 -11.73 9.63 -12.55
N SER A 212 -12.17 10.13 -13.71
CA SER A 212 -11.30 10.49 -14.84
C SER A 212 -10.64 11.86 -14.69
N ILE A 213 -11.27 12.77 -13.94
CA ILE A 213 -10.79 14.15 -13.76
C ILE A 213 -9.81 14.23 -12.59
N LYS A 214 -8.67 14.89 -12.79
CA LYS A 214 -7.68 15.12 -11.73
C LYS A 214 -8.20 16.11 -10.70
N LYS A 215 -7.77 15.96 -9.45
CA LYS A 215 -8.19 16.81 -8.31
C LYS A 215 -8.09 18.32 -8.62
N PHE A 216 -7.01 18.76 -9.24
CA PHE A 216 -6.79 20.17 -9.58
C PHE A 216 -7.78 20.68 -10.64
N ASP A 217 -8.09 19.85 -11.63
CA ASP A 217 -9.05 20.21 -12.68
C ASP A 217 -10.49 20.21 -12.15
N LYS A 218 -10.82 19.29 -11.23
CA LYS A 218 -12.09 19.31 -10.49
C LYS A 218 -12.28 20.65 -9.77
N GLN A 219 -11.27 21.11 -9.03
CA GLN A 219 -11.33 22.40 -8.34
C GLN A 219 -11.60 23.56 -9.29
N LYS A 220 -10.91 23.60 -10.44
CA LYS A 220 -11.12 24.65 -11.46
C LYS A 220 -12.52 24.62 -12.08
N GLN A 221 -13.06 23.43 -12.35
CA GLN A 221 -14.38 23.28 -12.95
C GLN A 221 -15.47 23.62 -11.94
N VAL A 222 -15.37 23.10 -10.71
CA VAL A 222 -16.32 23.38 -9.63
C VAL A 222 -16.32 24.86 -9.25
N ALA A 223 -15.16 25.52 -9.17
CA ALA A 223 -15.08 26.95 -8.84
C ALA A 223 -15.91 27.84 -9.78
N LYS A 224 -16.03 27.46 -11.05
CA LYS A 224 -16.89 28.18 -12.01
C LYS A 224 -18.37 28.01 -11.70
N LEU A 225 -18.78 26.86 -11.18
CA LEU A 225 -20.19 26.52 -10.97
C LEU A 225 -20.65 26.80 -9.53
N LEU A 226 -19.73 27.04 -8.61
CA LEU A 226 -19.99 27.08 -7.18
C LEU A 226 -20.80 28.30 -6.75
N LEU A 227 -20.57 29.48 -7.35
CA LEU A 227 -21.16 30.75 -6.91
C LEU A 227 -22.41 31.14 -7.70
N THR A 228 -23.38 31.76 -7.02
CA THR A 228 -24.60 32.31 -7.64
C THR A 228 -24.33 33.56 -8.49
N SER A 229 -23.33 34.37 -8.15
CA SER A 229 -22.93 35.57 -8.89
C SER A 229 -21.43 35.59 -9.21
N GLN A 230 -21.08 35.42 -10.48
CA GLN A 230 -19.69 35.44 -10.96
C GLN A 230 -19.11 36.86 -11.16
N ASP A 231 -19.94 37.91 -11.13
CA ASP A 231 -19.53 39.27 -11.54
C ASP A 231 -19.11 40.20 -10.38
N ASN A 232 -19.03 39.71 -9.14
CA ASN A 232 -18.65 40.53 -8.00
C ASN A 232 -17.13 40.50 -7.78
N LYS A 233 -16.43 41.59 -8.13
CA LYS A 233 -14.96 41.72 -8.02
C LYS A 233 -14.39 41.48 -6.60
N GLU A 234 -15.23 41.48 -5.58
CA GLU A 234 -14.86 41.16 -4.20
C GLU A 234 -14.77 39.65 -3.92
N LEU A 235 -15.44 38.81 -4.72
CA LEU A 235 -15.45 37.34 -4.60
C LEU A 235 -14.30 36.65 -5.39
N ASP A 236 -13.64 37.39 -6.30
CA ASP A 236 -12.53 36.91 -7.14
C ASP A 236 -11.14 37.04 -6.49
N LYS A 237 -11.04 37.62 -5.29
CA LYS A 237 -9.79 37.81 -4.53
C LYS A 237 -9.57 36.70 -3.51
#